data_AF-A0A7L5BRD9-F1
#
_entry.id   AF-A0A7L5BRD9-F1
#
_cell.length_a   1.000
_cell.length_b   1.000
_cell.length_c   1.000
_cell.angle_alpha   90.00
_cell.angle_beta   90.00
_cell.angle_gamma   90.00
#
_symmetry.space_group_name_H-M   'P 1'
#
loop_
_entity.id
_entity.type
_entity.pdbx_description
1 polymer ?
#
loop_
_entity_poly.entity_id
_entity_poly.type
_entity_poly.pdbx_seq_one_letter_code
_entity_poly.pdbx_strand_id
1 'polypeptide(L)'
;MPEWPKEKLLKHGPELPMEERIRRYQENIRTIRASGCTVPTSAMVDSLDPAVIELWFADNAFSIDRIRKLTATIAELPDDTAFPSPLIPIAKGE
;
A
#
# COMPACT_ATOMS: atom_id res chain seq x y z
N MET A 1 18.79 -15.21 14.91
CA MET A 1 17.49 -14.95 14.25
C MET A 1 17.73 -13.89 13.19
N PRO A 2 17.09 -13.96 12.01
CA PRO A 2 17.13 -12.86 11.06
C PRO A 2 16.53 -11.59 11.70
N GLU A 3 17.15 -10.45 11.42
CA GLU A 3 16.77 -9.16 12.00
C GLU A 3 16.30 -8.21 10.89
N TRP A 4 15.21 -7.49 11.15
CA TRP A 4 14.62 -6.58 10.18
C TRP A 4 15.56 -5.39 9.92
N PRO A 5 16.00 -5.14 8.67
CA PRO A 5 17.08 -4.20 8.39
C PRO A 5 16.58 -2.74 8.28
N LYS A 6 15.79 -2.28 9.26
CA LYS A 6 15.08 -0.98 9.23
C LYS A 6 15.96 0.20 8.82
N GLU A 7 17.13 0.33 9.43
CA GLU A 7 18.06 1.45 9.22
C GLU A 7 18.70 1.45 7.82
N LYS A 8 18.59 0.34 7.07
CA LYS A 8 19.12 0.20 5.71
C LYS A 8 18.06 0.43 4.64
N LEU A 9 16.78 0.49 5.01
CA LEU A 9 15.69 0.64 4.04
C LEU A 9 15.58 2.08 3.55
N LEU A 10 15.59 2.24 2.23
CA LEU A 10 15.46 3.50 1.55
C LEU A 10 13.99 3.93 1.47
N LYS A 11 13.71 5.20 1.79
CA LYS A 11 12.38 5.81 1.58
C LYS A 11 12.07 5.89 0.09
N HIS A 12 10.88 5.43 -0.30
CA HIS A 12 10.42 5.32 -1.69
C HIS A 12 8.99 5.87 -1.86
N GLY A 13 8.72 7.04 -1.27
CA GLY A 13 7.41 7.66 -1.27
C GLY A 13 7.03 8.38 -2.57
N PRO A 14 5.80 8.93 -2.65
CA PRO A 14 5.27 9.59 -3.85
C PRO A 14 5.98 10.91 -4.21
N GLU A 15 6.82 11.45 -3.32
CA GLU A 15 7.65 12.62 -3.56
C GLU A 15 8.78 12.38 -4.58
N LEU A 16 9.09 11.12 -4.88
CA LEU A 16 10.14 10.73 -5.82
C LEU A 16 9.56 10.38 -7.20
N PRO A 17 10.31 10.59 -8.29
CA PRO A 17 9.95 10.05 -9.61
C PRO A 17 9.78 8.53 -9.57
N MET A 18 8.88 7.98 -10.40
CA MET A 18 8.55 6.55 -10.41
C MET A 18 9.80 5.66 -10.56
N GLU A 19 10.71 6.01 -11.45
CA GLU A 19 11.96 5.28 -11.67
C GLU A 19 12.81 5.16 -10.39
N GLU A 20 12.96 6.26 -9.65
CA GLU A 20 13.71 6.26 -8.39
C GLU A 20 12.98 5.48 -7.28
N ARG A 21 11.64 5.51 -7.27
CA ARG A 21 10.84 4.68 -6.36
C ARG A 21 11.08 3.21 -6.61
N ILE A 22 11.02 2.77 -7.88
CA ILE A 22 11.27 1.38 -8.28
C ILE A 22 12.70 0.96 -7.91
N ARG A 23 13.71 1.79 -8.23
CA ARG A 23 15.12 1.49 -7.91
C ARG A 23 15.33 1.30 -6.41
N ARG A 24 14.81 2.19 -5.58
CA ARG A 24 14.90 2.08 -4.11
C ARG A 24 14.10 0.90 -3.57
N TYR A 25 12.96 0.59 -4.15
CA TYR A 25 12.15 -0.57 -3.77
C TYR A 25 12.89 -1.88 -4.03
N GLN A 26 13.47 -2.04 -5.22
CA GLN A 26 14.31 -3.20 -5.54
C GLN A 26 15.46 -3.35 -4.55
N GLU A 27 16.11 -2.25 -4.18
CA GLU A 27 17.19 -2.27 -3.20
C GLU A 27 16.71 -2.70 -1.81
N ASN A 28 15.53 -2.25 -1.39
CA ASN A 28 14.92 -2.69 -0.14
C ASN A 28 14.61 -4.19 -0.16
N ILE A 29 14.05 -4.71 -1.25
CA ILE A 29 13.78 -6.16 -1.40
C ILE A 29 15.07 -6.96 -1.31
N ARG A 30 16.15 -6.52 -1.98
CA ARG A 30 17.48 -7.14 -1.86
C ARG A 30 18.01 -7.08 -0.43
N THR A 31 17.87 -5.94 0.24
CA THR A 31 18.33 -5.71 1.61
C THR A 31 17.61 -6.61 2.61
N ILE A 32 16.29 -6.76 2.49
CA ILE A 32 15.46 -7.65 3.32
C ILE A 32 15.87 -9.12 3.11
N ARG A 33 16.01 -9.55 1.85
CA ARG A 33 16.45 -10.91 1.54
C ARG A 33 17.86 -11.19 2.07
N ALA A 34 18.77 -10.23 1.95
CA ALA A 34 20.15 -10.34 2.42
C ALA A 34 20.26 -10.39 3.96
N SER A 35 19.30 -9.83 4.71
CA SER A 35 19.23 -9.97 6.17
C SER A 35 18.64 -11.31 6.63
N GLY A 36 18.26 -12.19 5.70
CA GLY A 36 17.60 -13.46 5.98
C GLY A 36 16.13 -13.32 6.35
N CYS A 37 15.53 -12.14 6.14
CA CYS A 37 14.11 -11.89 6.38
C CYS A 37 13.28 -12.25 5.14
N THR A 38 12.06 -12.73 5.37
CA THR A 38 11.03 -12.83 4.33
C THR A 38 10.41 -11.46 4.07
N VAL A 39 10.15 -11.13 2.81
CA VAL A 39 9.40 -9.92 2.46
C VAL A 39 7.94 -10.08 2.90
N PRO A 40 7.35 -9.12 3.64
CA PRO A 40 5.97 -9.21 4.12
C PRO A 40 4.98 -8.96 2.98
N THR A 41 4.52 -10.03 2.33
CA THR A 41 3.69 -9.95 1.11
C THR A 41 2.29 -9.37 1.32
N SER A 42 1.83 -9.23 2.56
CA SER A 42 0.59 -8.52 2.90
C SER A 42 0.68 -7.00 2.68
N ALA A 43 1.90 -6.43 2.72
CA ALA A 43 2.14 -5.00 2.61
C ALA A 43 3.16 -4.63 1.52
N MET A 44 3.78 -5.63 0.88
CA MET A 44 4.84 -5.46 -0.12
C MET A 44 4.65 -6.49 -1.24
N VAL A 45 5.12 -6.18 -2.45
CA VAL A 45 5.27 -7.17 -3.52
C VAL A 45 6.71 -7.70 -3.51
N ASP A 46 6.88 -9.01 -3.32
CA ASP A 46 8.20 -9.65 -3.29
C ASP A 46 8.75 -9.89 -4.71
N SER A 47 8.99 -8.81 -5.44
CA SER A 47 9.47 -8.84 -6.83
C SER A 47 10.61 -7.85 -7.04
N LEU A 48 11.47 -8.16 -8.01
CA LEU A 48 12.47 -7.22 -8.57
C LEU A 48 12.09 -6.74 -9.97
N ASP A 49 11.00 -7.24 -10.55
CA ASP A 49 10.51 -6.81 -11.86
C ASP A 49 9.96 -5.38 -11.77
N PRO A 50 10.54 -4.40 -12.50
CA PRO A 50 10.06 -3.03 -12.53
C PRO A 50 8.57 -2.89 -12.83
N ALA A 51 8.02 -3.68 -13.76
CA ALA A 51 6.63 -3.57 -14.17
C ALA A 51 5.67 -4.02 -13.06
N VAL A 52 6.04 -5.07 -12.33
CA VAL A 52 5.26 -5.56 -11.17
C VAL A 52 5.29 -4.52 -10.04
N ILE A 53 6.44 -3.92 -9.78
CA ILE A 53 6.60 -2.90 -8.74
C ILE A 53 5.83 -1.62 -9.11
N GLU A 54 5.90 -1.21 -10.37
CA GLU A 54 5.17 -0.05 -10.89
C GLU A 54 3.66 -0.22 -10.76
N LEU A 55 3.14 -1.38 -11.18
CA LEU A 55 1.73 -1.71 -11.05
C LEU A 55 1.29 -1.68 -9.58
N TRP A 56 2.09 -2.28 -8.69
CA TRP A 56 1.82 -2.23 -7.26
C TRP A 56 1.80 -0.79 -6.72
N PHE A 57 2.70 0.09 -7.17
CA PHE A 57 2.65 1.51 -6.77
C PHE A 57 1.40 2.23 -7.28
N ALA A 58 0.95 1.94 -8.50
CA ALA A 58 -0.26 2.52 -9.07
C ALA A 58 -1.52 2.06 -8.31
N ASP A 59 -1.64 0.77 -8.03
CA ASP A 59 -2.76 0.19 -7.29
C ASP A 59 -2.87 0.75 -5.87
N ASN A 60 -1.73 0.95 -5.19
CA ASN A 60 -1.70 1.57 -3.88
C ASN A 60 -2.14 3.04 -3.93
N ALA A 61 -1.67 3.80 -4.93
CA ALA A 61 -2.07 5.20 -5.09
C ALA A 61 -3.58 5.33 -5.34
N PHE A 62 -4.14 4.45 -6.19
CA PHE A 62 -5.57 4.40 -6.46
C PHE A 62 -6.38 4.04 -5.20
N SER A 63 -5.92 3.04 -4.44
CA SER A 63 -6.57 2.62 -3.19
C SER A 63 -6.57 3.74 -2.15
N ILE A 64 -5.45 4.44 -1.99
CA ILE A 64 -5.33 5.59 -1.08
C ILE A 64 -6.26 6.73 -1.52
N ASP A 65 -6.33 7.05 -2.81
CA ASP A 65 -7.23 8.09 -3.32
C ASP A 65 -8.71 7.73 -3.08
N ARG A 66 -9.09 6.47 -3.34
CA ARG A 66 -10.44 5.97 -3.06
C ARG A 66 -10.80 6.08 -1.59
N ILE A 67 -9.91 5.67 -0.69
CA ILE A 67 -10.11 5.78 0.76
C ILE A 67 -10.25 7.25 1.15
N ARG A 68 -9.39 8.13 0.63
CA ARG A 68 -9.46 9.58 0.92
C ARG A 68 -10.81 10.18 0.50
N LYS A 69 -11.29 9.84 -0.69
CA LYS A 69 -12.61 10.30 -1.18
C LYS A 69 -13.75 9.78 -0.30
N LEU A 70 -13.71 8.50 0.06
CA LEU A 70 -14.69 7.92 0.96
C LEU A 70 -14.68 8.63 2.32
N THR A 71 -13.51 8.85 2.91
CA THR A 71 -13.39 9.57 4.19
C THR A 71 -13.93 11.00 4.10
N ALA A 72 -13.69 11.71 2.98
CA ALA A 72 -14.24 13.05 2.77
C ALA A 72 -15.77 13.02 2.68
N THR A 73 -16.35 12.10 1.91
CA THR A 73 -17.81 11.90 1.84
C THR A 73 -18.39 11.57 3.21
N ILE A 74 -17.73 10.71 3.97
CA ILE A 74 -18.14 10.33 5.34
C ILE A 74 -18.15 11.55 6.26
N ALA A 75 -17.15 12.43 6.17
CA ALA A 75 -17.03 13.62 7.01
C ALA A 75 -18.10 14.69 6.71
N GLU A 76 -18.71 14.67 5.53
CA GLU A 76 -19.80 15.58 5.13
C GLU A 76 -21.19 15.07 5.54
N LEU A 77 -21.28 13.82 6.01
CA LEU A 77 -22.54 13.25 6.49
C LEU A 77 -22.90 13.82 7.88
N PRO A 78 -24.19 14.08 8.16
CA PRO A 78 -24.65 14.40 9.50
C PRO A 78 -24.18 13.36 10.52
N ASP A 79 -23.87 13.78 11.74
CA ASP A 79 -23.40 12.89 12.82
C ASP A 79 -24.35 11.70 13.08
N ASP A 80 -25.64 11.85 12.76
CA ASP A 80 -26.67 10.83 12.90
C ASP A 80 -26.75 9.83 11.74
N THR A 81 -25.80 9.88 10.79
CA THR A 81 -25.81 9.00 9.62
C THR A 81 -25.30 7.60 9.99
N ALA A 82 -26.20 6.63 10.04
CA ALA A 82 -25.85 5.24 10.26
C ALA A 82 -25.03 4.70 9.08
N PHE A 83 -23.76 4.36 9.31
CA PHE A 83 -22.94 3.65 8.32
C PHE A 83 -23.47 2.22 8.15
N PRO A 84 -23.62 1.72 6.92
CA PRO A 84 -23.92 0.31 6.71
C PRO A 84 -22.79 -0.50 7.33
N SER A 85 -23.14 -1.52 8.11
CA SER A 85 -22.15 -2.37 8.76
C SER A 85 -21.25 -3.00 7.70
N PRO A 86 -19.92 -2.86 7.77
CA PRO A 86 -19.01 -3.34 6.73
C PRO A 86 -18.99 -4.88 6.60
N LEU A 87 -19.70 -5.60 7.48
CA LEU A 87 -19.78 -7.06 7.54
C LEU A 87 -21.15 -7.62 7.12
N ILE A 88 -22.10 -6.77 6.71
CA ILE A 88 -23.45 -7.22 6.30
C ILE A 88 -23.68 -6.77 4.84
N PRO A 89 -23.96 -7.70 3.90
CA PRO A 89 -24.29 -7.32 2.54
C PRO A 89 -25.56 -6.46 2.53
N ILE A 90 -25.49 -5.30 1.87
CA ILE A 90 -26.68 -4.49 1.59
C ILE A 90 -27.54 -5.29 0.60
N ALA A 91 -28.71 -5.75 1.04
CA ALA A 91 -29.68 -6.36 0.14
C ALA A 91 -30.07 -5.32 -0.92
N LYS A 92 -29.96 -5.68 -2.21
CA LYS A 92 -30.49 -4.86 -3.29
C LYS A 92 -32.01 -4.78 -3.12
N GLY A 93 -32.51 -3.59 -2.80
CA GLY A 93 -33.94 -3.28 -2.88
C GLY A 93 -34.36 -3.11 -4.34
N GLU A 94 -35.57 -3.58 -4.64
CA GLU A 94 -36.29 -3.53 -5.93
C GLU A 94 -36.48 -2.11 -6.49
#